data_AF-A0A1I5MIA0-F1
#
_entry.id   AF-A0A1I5MIA0-F1
#
_cell.length_a   1.000
_cell.length_b   1.000
_cell.length_c   1.000
_cell.angle_alpha   90.00
_cell.angle_beta   90.00
_cell.angle_gamma   90.00
#
_symmetry.space_group_name_H-M   'P 1'
#
loop_
_entity.id
_entity.type
_entity.pdbx_description
1 polymer ?
#
loop_
_entity_poly.entity_id
_entity_poly.type
_entity_poly.pdbx_seq_one_letter_code
_entity_poly.pdbx_strand_id
1 'polypeptide(L)'
;MEQVLVFATLLLPIVTAVVELVKKTVNISKNYLPLISLIVGLLVGAIAYPFTDFELVLRLWAGGFAGLSGTGLFELIKKRDGMTKDVA
;
A
#
# COMPACT_ATOMS: atom_id res chain seq x y z
N MET A 1 2.49 14.62 -17.18
CA MET A 1 2.96 14.68 -15.78
C MET A 1 1.83 14.99 -14.80
N GLU A 2 1.00 16.00 -15.06
CA GLU A 2 -0.13 16.37 -14.19
C GLU A 2 -1.06 15.20 -13.84
N GLN A 3 -1.51 14.43 -14.84
CA GLN A 3 -2.37 13.27 -14.61
C GLN A 3 -1.72 12.21 -13.70
N VAL A 4 -0.41 12.02 -13.78
CA VAL A 4 0.31 11.04 -12.95
C VAL A 4 0.34 11.49 -11.49
N LEU A 5 0.56 12.79 -11.26
CA LEU A 5 0.53 13.37 -9.92
C LEU A 5 -0.86 13.31 -9.31
N VAL A 6 -1.90 13.63 -10.09
CA VAL A 6 -3.31 13.52 -9.67
C VAL A 6 -3.65 12.07 -9.32
N PHE A 7 -3.29 11.13 -10.19
CA PHE A 7 -3.50 9.70 -9.95
C PHE A 7 -2.81 9.23 -8.67
N ALA A 8 -1.53 9.53 -8.48
CA ALA A 8 -0.79 9.16 -7.27
C ALA A 8 -1.42 9.76 -6.00
N THR A 9 -1.87 11.01 -6.06
CA THR A 9 -2.53 11.71 -4.95
C THR A 9 -3.85 11.03 -4.56
N LEU A 10 -4.65 10.60 -5.53
CA LEU A 10 -5.91 9.90 -5.29
C LEU A 10 -5.70 8.45 -4.84
N LEU A 11 -4.66 7.79 -5.36
CA LEU A 11 -4.39 6.39 -5.06
C LEU A 11 -3.90 6.17 -3.62
N LEU A 12 -3.18 7.15 -3.07
CA LEU A 12 -2.60 7.11 -1.72
C LEU A 12 -3.63 6.85 -0.60
N PRO A 13 -4.71 7.65 -0.45
CA PRO A 13 -5.74 7.39 0.57
C PRO A 13 -6.48 6.06 0.34
N ILE A 14 -6.67 5.65 -0.92
CA ILE A 14 -7.33 4.38 -1.27
C ILE A 14 -6.48 3.20 -0.79
N VAL A 15 -5.19 3.18 -1.17
CA VAL A 15 -4.27 2.12 -0.76
C VAL A 15 -4.15 2.09 0.77
N THR A 16 -4.04 3.25 1.42
CA THR A 16 -3.98 3.35 2.88
C THR A 16 -5.22 2.73 3.53
N ALA A 17 -6.42 3.03 3.02
CA ALA A 17 -7.66 2.47 3.54
C ALA A 17 -7.72 0.94 3.40
N VAL A 18 -7.27 0.38 2.27
CA VAL A 18 -7.22 -1.08 2.06
C VAL A 18 -6.20 -1.74 2.99
N VAL A 19 -5.03 -1.13 3.19
CA VAL A 19 -4.03 -1.63 4.15
C VAL A 19 -4.58 -1.64 5.57
N GLU A 20 -5.25 -0.57 5.99
CA GLU A 20 -5.89 -0.49 7.31
C GLU A 20 -7.00 -1.55 7.48
N LEU A 21 -7.78 -1.79 6.43
CA LEU A 21 -8.78 -2.86 6.43
C LEU A 21 -8.12 -4.23 6.66
N VAL A 22 -7.03 -4.54 5.94
CA VAL A 22 -6.31 -5.81 6.10
C VAL A 22 -5.78 -5.96 7.53
N LYS A 23 -5.16 -4.91 8.10
CA LYS A 23 -4.66 -4.91 9.48
C LYS A 23 -5.76 -5.18 10.52
N LYS A 24 -6.96 -4.64 10.30
CA LYS A 24 -8.11 -4.81 11.20
C LYS A 24 -8.80 -6.15 11.02
N THR A 25 -8.79 -6.72 9.82
CA THR A 25 -9.44 -8.02 9.57
C THR A 25 -8.55 -9.17 10.00
N VAL A 26 -7.26 -9.16 9.67
CA VAL A 26 -6.34 -10.30 9.88
C VAL A 26 -5.30 -9.97 10.95
N ASN A 27 -5.04 -10.89 11.86
CA ASN A 27 -3.96 -10.75 12.83
C ASN A 27 -2.64 -11.21 12.21
N ILE A 28 -1.71 -10.29 11.95
CA ILE A 28 -0.46 -10.55 11.24
C ILE A 28 0.70 -10.03 12.07
N SER A 29 1.88 -10.65 11.97
CA SER A 29 3.08 -10.07 12.58
C SER A 29 3.39 -8.71 11.98
N LYS A 30 3.71 -7.75 12.85
CA LYS A 30 4.04 -6.37 12.49
C LYS A 30 5.23 -6.28 11.50
N ASN A 31 6.08 -7.30 11.39
CA ASN A 31 7.21 -7.34 10.44
C ASN A 31 6.80 -7.57 8.99
N TYR A 32 5.66 -8.22 8.73
CA TYR A 32 5.17 -8.44 7.36
C TYR A 32 4.32 -7.30 6.84
N LEU A 33 4.03 -6.31 7.68
CA LEU A 33 3.14 -5.22 7.33
C LEU A 33 3.64 -4.40 6.12
N PRO A 34 4.93 -4.04 6.01
CA PRO A 34 5.43 -3.33 4.83
C PRO A 34 5.30 -4.14 3.53
N LEU A 35 5.55 -5.46 3.60
CA LEU A 35 5.41 -6.34 2.46
C LEU A 35 3.95 -6.44 2.00
N ILE A 36 3.02 -6.55 2.95
CA ILE A 36 1.58 -6.59 2.67
C ILE A 36 1.15 -5.28 2.03
N SER A 37 1.61 -4.14 2.55
CA SER A 37 1.27 -2.85 1.96
C SER A 37 1.82 -2.65 0.56
N LEU A 38 3.02 -3.17 0.27
CA LEU A 38 3.54 -3.20 -1.10
C LEU A 38 2.65 -4.04 -2.01
N ILE A 39 2.28 -5.26 -1.60
CA ILE A 39 1.42 -6.14 -2.39
C ILE A 39 0.06 -5.50 -2.63
N VAL A 40 -0.56 -4.94 -1.59
CA VAL A 40 -1.84 -4.21 -1.69
C VAL A 40 -1.71 -3.04 -2.66
N GLY A 41 -0.65 -2.23 -2.54
CA GLY A 41 -0.39 -1.11 -3.43
C GLY A 41 -0.27 -1.53 -4.90
N LEU A 42 0.50 -2.58 -5.18
CA LEU A 42 0.66 -3.13 -6.53
C LEU A 42 -0.66 -3.66 -7.10
N LEU A 43 -1.44 -4.40 -6.31
CA LEU A 43 -2.74 -4.92 -6.73
C LEU A 43 -3.72 -3.77 -7.03
N VAL A 44 -3.82 -2.79 -6.14
CA VAL A 44 -4.69 -1.61 -6.34
C VAL A 44 -4.26 -0.81 -7.57
N GLY A 45 -2.96 -0.61 -7.77
CA GLY A 45 -2.42 0.03 -8.97
C GLY A 45 -2.77 -0.75 -10.25
N ALA A 46 -2.59 -2.06 -10.25
CA ALA A 46 -2.88 -2.91 -11.41
C ALA A 46 -4.37 -2.90 -11.79
N ILE A 47 -5.28 -2.99 -10.81
CA ILE A 47 -6.73 -2.96 -11.05
C ILE A 47 -7.28 -1.57 -11.36
N ALA A 48 -6.47 -0.52 -11.20
CA ALA A 48 -6.88 0.85 -11.53
C ALA A 48 -6.91 1.15 -13.05
N TYR A 49 -6.74 0.12 -13.89
CA TYR A 49 -6.79 0.25 -15.34
C TYR A 49 -8.06 0.90 -15.93
N PRO A 50 -9.27 0.78 -15.33
CA PRO A 50 -10.46 1.42 -15.88
C PRO A 50 -10.47 2.95 -15.68
N PHE A 51 -9.60 3.49 -14.83
CA PHE A 51 -9.63 4.90 -14.43
C PHE A 51 -8.58 5.78 -15.14
N THR A 52 -7.58 5.17 -15.77
CA THR A 52 -6.45 5.89 -16.40
C THR A 52 -5.95 5.16 -17.63
N ASP A 53 -5.34 5.85 -18.58
CA ASP A 53 -4.70 5.24 -19.77
C ASP A 53 -3.22 4.89 -19.54
N PHE A 54 -2.75 4.88 -18.29
CA PHE A 54 -1.34 4.62 -18.00
C PHE A 54 -0.91 3.19 -18.32
N GLU A 55 0.34 3.03 -18.75
CA GLU A 55 0.93 1.71 -18.88
C GLU A 55 0.98 0.99 -17.53
N LEU A 56 0.91 -0.35 -17.57
CA LEU A 56 0.92 -1.19 -16.38
C LEU A 56 2.11 -0.87 -15.47
N VAL A 57 3.29 -0.65 -16.04
CA VAL A 57 4.52 -0.33 -15.29
C VAL A 57 4.34 0.93 -14.45
N LEU A 58 3.78 2.02 -15.01
CA LEU A 58 3.54 3.25 -14.28
C LEU A 58 2.50 3.08 -13.17
N ARG A 59 1.47 2.27 -13.42
CA ARG A 59 0.45 1.98 -12.40
C ARG A 59 1.00 1.17 -11.23
N LEU A 60 1.85 0.18 -11.52
CA LEU A 60 2.54 -0.60 -10.49
C LEU A 60 3.48 0.28 -9.67
N TRP A 61 4.23 1.18 -10.30
CA TRP A 61 5.07 2.14 -9.56
C TRP A 61 4.26 3.07 -8.66
N ALA A 62 3.19 3.68 -9.18
CA ALA A 62 2.31 4.54 -8.40
C ALA A 62 1.68 3.79 -7.22
N GLY A 63 1.21 2.56 -7.45
CA GLY A 63 0.66 1.68 -6.42
C GLY A 63 1.68 1.26 -5.37
N GLY A 64 2.85 0.82 -5.80
CA GLY A 64 3.93 0.40 -4.90
C GLY A 64 4.37 1.54 -3.98
N PHE A 65 4.55 2.75 -4.53
CA PHE A 65 4.91 3.92 -3.71
C PHE A 65 3.79 4.33 -2.76
N ALA A 66 2.53 4.26 -3.16
CA ALA A 66 1.39 4.52 -2.28
C ALA A 66 1.28 3.48 -1.15
N GLY A 67 1.58 2.21 -1.42
CA GLY A 67 1.59 1.16 -0.40
C GLY A 67 2.72 1.34 0.61
N LEU A 68 3.93 1.59 0.11
CA LEU A 68 5.11 1.79 0.94
C LEU A 68 5.09 3.12 1.70
N SER A 69 4.38 4.15 1.23
CA SER A 69 4.25 5.41 1.97
C SER A 69 3.37 5.26 3.22
N GLY A 70 2.33 4.42 3.17
CA GLY A 70 1.42 4.18 4.31
C GLY A 70 2.03 3.36 5.45
N THR A 71 3.02 2.52 5.17
CA THR A 71 3.75 1.73 6.20
C THR A 71 5.18 2.21 6.43
N GLY A 72 5.68 3.13 5.60
CA GLY A 72 7.04 3.64 5.64
C GLY A 72 8.08 2.60 5.23
N LEU A 73 8.89 2.89 4.21
CA LEU A 73 10.10 2.11 3.89
C LEU A 73 11.02 1.91 5.12
N PHE A 74 10.98 2.83 6.08
CA PHE A 74 11.76 2.76 7.32
C PHE A 74 11.30 1.65 8.28
N GLU A 75 10.06 1.16 8.16
CA GLU A 75 9.60 0.01 8.94
C GLU A 75 10.26 -1.31 8.49
N LEU A 76 10.80 -1.39 7.26
CA LEU A 76 11.55 -2.56 6.78
C LEU A 76 12.89 -2.74 7.51
N ILE A 77 13.47 -1.66 8.02
CA ILE A 77 14.82 -1.66 8.62
C ILE A 77 14.74 -1.95 10.13
N LYS A 78 13.56 -1.76 10.75
CA LYS A 78 13.37 -1.92 12.20
C LYS A 78 12.62 -3.20 12.51
N LYS A 79 13.25 -4.11 13.26
CA LYS A 79 12.57 -5.28 13.82
C LYS A 79 11.46 -4.83 14.78
N ARG A 80 10.25 -5.34 14.58
CA ARG A 80 9.06 -5.06 15.41
C ARG A 80 8.57 -6.36 16.02
N ASP A 81 8.53 -6.40 17.34
CA ASP A 81 7.92 -7.51 18.07
C ASP A 81 6.42 -7.24 18.25
N GLY A 82 5.60 -8.27 18.15
CA GLY A 82 4.14 -8.20 18.33
C GLY A 82 3.30 -8.36 17.04
N MET A 83 1.98 -8.39 17.24
CA MET A 83 0.98 -8.65 16.21
C MET A 83 0.15 -7.39 15.91
N THR A 84 -0.50 -7.33 14.74
CA THR A 84 -1.33 -6.17 14.34
C THR A 84 -2.56 -5.98 15.22
N LYS A 85 -3.08 -7.05 15.83
CA LYS A 85 -4.06 -6.99 16.91
C LYS A 85 -3.33 -7.29 18.21
N ASP A 86 -3.08 -6.25 19.01
CA ASP A 86 -2.63 -6.47 20.38
C ASP A 86 -3.81 -7.09 21.15
N VAL A 87 -3.59 -8.27 21.75
CA VAL A 87 -4.56 -8.90 22.65
C VAL A 87 -4.50 -8.08 23.94
N ALA A 88 -5.54 -7.30 24.18
CA ALA A 88 -5.75 -6.61 25.46
C ALA A 88 -5.88 -7.63 26.60
#